data_AF-A0A9D5REY2-F1
#
_entry.id   AF-A0A9D5REY2-F1
#
_cell.length_a   1.000
_cell.length_b   1.000
_cell.length_c   1.000
_cell.angle_alpha   90.00
_cell.angle_beta   90.00
_cell.angle_gamma   90.00
#
_symmetry.space_group_name_H-M   'P 1'
#
loop_
_entity.id
_entity.type
_entity.pdbx_description
1 polymer ?
#
loop_
_entity_poly.entity_id
_entity_poly.type
_entity_poly.pdbx_seq_one_letter_code
_entity_poly.pdbx_strand_id
1 'polypeptide(L)'
;MKIRHILIAAVSLMLLAFTAQADQLGMQMPDFTVDTIDGGTFTLSEALAARDMVLINFWASWCGPCRMEFPYLEQAYEAYADRVEVIALSTEPNDTDEILSDYVAEQGMTFPVANGAALDFVGTFVTQGIPTSVVVDRFGTVCYVGVGAVTQQGAFERLFDAFVGDDYAESRLLEDIPAKQPDVAPADAQALSDALNAEGAGISFSNDEDPSVWPMLPEEIDGRTAVRTTNAGASGSVARLCARIDMEEDGALLFDARTDTAQLYDVLRVYVDGAKVRSLSGSADWSAYAVPLAAGAHEVAFDYVKRTAEGDGEDAVWLDEMRTATGAEAEAALAGGAAYPVSDEVSFRLADEGAKEIAFENADALLDEYFGDARYFVTSAGELEARLKADESVDPDEALLFVSADGTIEPLAESVDGDGYTIAFALDEGSMAGVYFYSSVDDEVPLGVIAFDGEGVVDDFTQSVADSGFPSVSWSYVDAEPTSGDGMATYTVRFADEDGNARGGAIVSFCTDETCTMVTADETGAATYQAEPYPYHVQIIRAPEGYVYEGGDIVMEEVGGDITLSVKAE
;
A
#
# COMPACT_ATOMS: atom_id res chain seq x y z
N MET A 1 49.48 16.18 -8.81
CA MET A 1 48.65 17.39 -8.95
C MET A 1 47.28 16.90 -9.41
N LYS A 2 46.34 16.66 -8.48
CA LYS A 2 45.28 17.60 -8.04
C LYS A 2 44.22 17.71 -9.16
N ILE A 3 42.98 17.20 -9.08
CA ILE A 3 41.93 17.24 -8.03
C ILE A 3 40.92 16.11 -8.37
N ARG A 4 40.93 14.97 -7.66
CA ARG A 4 39.85 14.44 -6.78
C ARG A 4 38.78 15.43 -6.27
N HIS A 5 37.59 14.88 -6.02
CA HIS A 5 36.42 15.38 -5.25
C HIS A 5 35.35 16.12 -6.08
N ILE A 6 34.22 15.43 -6.37
CA ILE A 6 32.80 15.90 -6.44
C ILE A 6 31.97 14.74 -7.07
N LEU A 7 32.11 13.52 -6.55
CA LEU A 7 31.30 12.37 -7.00
C LEU A 7 31.26 11.30 -5.88
N ILE A 8 31.02 11.76 -4.65
CA ILE A 8 30.81 10.91 -3.45
C ILE A 8 29.70 11.50 -2.55
N ALA A 9 29.18 12.71 -2.79
CA ALA A 9 28.21 13.35 -1.88
C ALA A 9 26.72 13.06 -2.16
N ALA A 10 26.37 12.46 -3.31
CA ALA A 10 24.97 12.18 -3.67
C ALA A 10 24.56 10.69 -3.48
N VAL A 11 25.53 9.80 -3.23
CA VAL A 11 25.28 8.38 -2.90
C VAL A 11 25.42 8.12 -1.38
N SER A 12 25.79 9.15 -0.61
CA SER A 12 25.90 9.08 0.87
C SER A 12 24.75 9.77 1.61
N LEU A 13 23.71 10.24 0.92
CA LEU A 13 22.50 10.79 1.56
C LEU A 13 21.24 9.95 1.28
N MET A 14 21.29 9.03 0.30
CA MET A 14 20.20 8.10 -0.03
C MET A 14 20.32 6.77 0.74
N LEU A 15 21.13 6.75 1.80
CA LEU A 15 21.36 5.62 2.71
C LEU A 15 20.97 5.98 4.14
N LEU A 16 20.22 7.07 4.35
CA LEU A 16 19.92 7.63 5.69
C LEU A 16 18.43 7.64 6.06
N ALA A 17 17.54 7.12 5.20
CA ALA A 17 16.13 6.89 5.54
C ALA A 17 15.80 5.42 5.87
N PHE A 18 16.76 4.50 5.67
CA PHE A 18 16.66 3.08 6.06
C PHE A 18 17.56 2.72 7.26
N THR A 19 18.11 3.72 7.98
CA THR A 19 19.14 3.51 9.03
C THR A 19 18.70 3.81 10.45
N ALA A 20 17.47 4.29 10.70
CA ALA A 20 17.09 4.62 12.06
C ALA A 20 17.01 3.38 12.98
N GLN A 21 16.57 2.24 12.46
CA GLN A 21 16.55 0.96 13.19
C GLN A 21 17.97 0.33 13.28
N ALA A 22 18.80 0.53 12.25
CA ALA A 22 20.14 -0.05 12.15
C ALA A 22 21.19 0.60 13.09
N ASP A 23 21.01 1.86 13.51
CA ASP A 23 21.99 2.58 14.34
C ASP A 23 22.04 2.10 15.80
N GLN A 24 21.02 1.37 16.28
CA GLN A 24 20.91 0.91 17.67
C GLN A 24 21.29 -0.57 17.85
N LEU A 25 21.09 -1.41 16.83
CA LEU A 25 21.42 -2.82 16.91
C LEU A 25 22.93 -3.04 17.15
N GLY A 26 23.25 -3.94 18.06
CA GLY A 26 24.63 -4.25 18.43
C GLY A 26 25.27 -3.26 19.40
N MET A 27 24.59 -2.18 19.80
CA MET A 27 25.09 -1.29 20.83
C MET A 27 25.03 -1.93 22.23
N GLN A 28 25.88 -1.47 23.14
CA GLN A 28 25.76 -1.83 24.55
C GLN A 28 24.69 -0.96 25.21
N MET A 29 23.71 -1.59 25.85
CA MET A 29 22.68 -0.86 26.58
C MET A 29 23.30 -0.23 27.84
N PRO A 30 23.13 1.09 28.07
CA PRO A 30 23.54 1.70 29.33
C PRO A 30 22.83 1.02 30.51
N ASP A 31 23.59 0.69 31.56
CA ASP A 31 22.99 0.21 32.80
C ASP A 31 22.14 1.33 33.43
N PHE A 32 21.00 0.96 34.01
CA PHE A 32 20.08 1.91 34.62
C PHE A 32 19.38 1.28 35.82
N THR A 33 18.91 2.15 36.70
CA THR A 33 18.12 1.78 37.87
C THR A 33 16.91 2.69 37.96
N VAL A 34 15.72 2.10 38.14
CA VAL A 34 14.45 2.83 38.30
C VAL A 34 13.63 2.24 39.45
N ASP A 35 12.89 3.11 40.13
CA ASP A 35 11.87 2.67 41.10
C ASP A 35 10.64 2.19 40.33
N THR A 36 10.13 1.01 40.69
CA THR A 36 8.95 0.42 40.07
C THR A 36 7.70 0.80 40.85
N ILE A 37 6.55 0.85 40.17
CA ILE A 37 5.29 1.34 40.76
C ILE A 37 4.75 0.45 41.89
N ASP A 38 5.20 -0.81 41.96
CA ASP A 38 4.90 -1.75 43.05
C ASP A 38 5.77 -1.50 44.31
N GLY A 39 6.61 -0.46 44.29
CA GLY A 39 7.51 -0.07 45.38
C GLY A 39 8.85 -0.81 45.40
N GLY A 40 9.16 -1.55 44.34
CA GLY A 40 10.45 -2.18 44.10
C GLY A 40 11.46 -1.26 43.41
N THR A 41 12.56 -1.87 42.98
CA THR A 41 13.58 -1.23 42.16
C THR A 41 14.01 -2.21 41.10
N PHE A 42 14.14 -1.76 39.85
CA PHE A 42 14.66 -2.54 38.74
C PHE A 42 16.05 -2.02 38.36
N THR A 43 17.02 -2.92 38.21
CA THR A 43 18.35 -2.63 37.66
C THR A 43 18.66 -3.57 36.51
N LEU A 44 19.01 -3.03 35.34
CA LEU A 44 19.23 -3.84 34.12
C LEU A 44 20.32 -4.91 34.32
N SER A 45 21.47 -4.53 34.88
CA SER A 45 22.57 -5.47 35.11
C SER A 45 22.24 -6.57 36.12
N GLU A 46 21.34 -6.32 37.08
CA GLU A 46 20.86 -7.35 38.02
C GLU A 46 19.88 -8.31 37.34
N ALA A 47 18.98 -7.79 36.50
CA ALA A 47 18.06 -8.60 35.71
C ALA A 47 18.82 -9.52 34.73
N LEU A 48 19.79 -9.00 33.99
CA LEU A 48 20.65 -9.78 33.08
C LEU A 48 21.58 -10.78 33.77
N ALA A 49 21.84 -10.61 35.07
CA ALA A 49 22.56 -11.62 35.84
C ALA A 49 21.66 -12.80 36.27
N ALA A 50 20.34 -12.60 36.29
CA ALA A 50 19.34 -13.60 36.69
C ALA A 50 18.63 -14.25 35.50
N ARG A 51 18.53 -13.54 34.37
CA ARG A 51 17.77 -13.90 33.17
C ARG A 51 18.69 -13.94 31.95
N ASP A 52 18.27 -14.66 30.92
CA ASP A 52 18.99 -14.77 29.65
C ASP A 52 18.84 -13.53 28.77
N MET A 53 17.79 -12.74 28.99
CA MET A 53 17.55 -11.47 28.31
C MET A 53 16.56 -10.61 29.09
N VAL A 54 16.51 -9.32 28.73
CA VAL A 54 15.51 -8.35 29.19
C VAL A 54 14.83 -7.75 27.97
N LEU A 55 13.49 -7.78 27.92
CA LEU A 55 12.70 -6.98 26.99
C LEU A 55 12.31 -5.68 27.69
N ILE A 56 12.71 -4.56 27.10
CA ILE A 56 12.33 -3.22 27.54
C ILE A 56 11.24 -2.73 26.59
N ASN A 57 10.03 -2.54 27.09
CA ASN A 57 8.90 -2.02 26.32
C ASN A 57 8.70 -0.55 26.65
N PHE A 58 8.82 0.33 25.66
CA PHE A 58 8.53 1.76 25.79
C PHE A 58 7.10 2.05 25.36
N TRP A 59 6.34 2.74 26.22
CA TRP A 59 4.90 2.94 26.05
C TRP A 59 4.42 4.23 26.74
N ALA A 60 3.11 4.49 26.72
CA ALA A 60 2.46 5.56 27.49
C ALA A 60 1.02 5.18 27.86
N SER A 61 0.48 5.73 28.95
CA SER A 61 -0.87 5.40 29.43
C SER A 61 -2.00 5.66 28.43
N TRP A 62 -1.81 6.65 27.54
CA TRP A 62 -2.76 7.03 26.49
C TRP A 62 -2.58 6.23 25.18
N CYS A 63 -1.54 5.39 25.08
CA CYS A 63 -1.20 4.66 23.87
C CYS A 63 -2.18 3.51 23.60
N GLY A 64 -3.02 3.67 22.57
CA GLY A 64 -3.95 2.64 22.10
C GLY A 64 -3.26 1.35 21.64
N PRO A 65 -2.26 1.41 20.73
CA PRO A 65 -1.56 0.22 20.27
C PRO A 65 -0.85 -0.57 21.37
N CYS A 66 -0.27 0.12 22.37
CA CYS A 66 0.33 -0.50 23.55
C CYS A 66 -0.69 -1.35 24.33
N ARG A 67 -1.93 -0.84 24.46
CA ARG A 67 -3.04 -1.58 25.09
C ARG A 67 -3.38 -2.87 24.34
N MET A 68 -3.26 -2.87 23.00
CA MET A 68 -3.50 -4.08 22.19
C MET A 68 -2.39 -5.11 22.36
N GLU A 69 -1.14 -4.67 22.54
CA GLU A 69 0.05 -5.53 22.68
C GLU A 69 0.15 -6.22 24.04
N PHE A 70 -0.12 -5.51 25.14
CA PHE A 70 0.17 -6.00 26.50
C PHE A 70 -0.45 -7.34 26.87
N PRO A 71 -1.71 -7.65 26.51
CA PRO A 71 -2.27 -8.98 26.79
C PRO A 71 -1.45 -10.12 26.17
N TYR A 72 -0.87 -9.92 24.99
CA TYR A 72 -0.05 -10.93 24.32
C TYR A 72 1.35 -11.03 24.91
N LEU A 73 1.95 -9.88 25.26
CA LEU A 73 3.23 -9.82 25.95
C LEU A 73 3.16 -10.48 27.34
N GLU A 74 2.09 -10.22 28.10
CA GLU A 74 1.86 -10.82 29.42
C GLU A 74 1.76 -12.34 29.33
N GLN A 75 0.95 -12.87 28.40
CA GLN A 75 0.82 -14.31 28.19
C GLN A 75 2.15 -14.98 27.84
N ALA A 76 2.95 -14.36 26.96
CA ALA A 76 4.29 -14.87 26.64
C ALA A 76 5.25 -14.76 27.83
N TYR A 77 5.21 -13.65 28.58
CA TYR A 77 6.03 -13.45 29.76
C TYR A 77 5.75 -14.51 30.83
N GLU A 78 4.49 -14.82 31.13
CA GLU A 78 4.12 -15.85 32.10
C GLU A 78 4.74 -17.22 31.77
N ALA A 79 4.86 -17.56 30.48
CA ALA A 79 5.46 -18.80 30.02
C ALA A 79 7.01 -18.80 30.08
N TYR A 80 7.65 -17.63 30.11
CA TYR A 80 9.11 -17.46 30.02
C TYR A 80 9.74 -16.75 31.22
N ALA A 81 8.97 -16.40 32.25
CA ALA A 81 9.40 -15.58 33.39
C ALA A 81 10.52 -16.21 34.25
N ASP A 82 10.87 -17.48 34.06
CA ASP A 82 12.05 -18.10 34.66
C ASP A 82 13.35 -17.73 33.94
N ARG A 83 13.25 -17.26 32.68
CA ARG A 83 14.39 -17.03 31.78
C ARG A 83 14.45 -15.65 31.17
N VAL A 84 13.31 -14.98 31.01
CA VAL A 84 13.18 -13.65 30.43
C VAL A 84 12.73 -12.70 31.52
N GLU A 85 13.26 -11.47 31.52
CA GLU A 85 12.65 -10.35 32.25
C GLU A 85 11.97 -9.41 31.26
N VAL A 86 10.88 -8.80 31.68
CA VAL A 86 10.23 -7.69 30.97
C VAL A 86 10.24 -6.47 31.88
N ILE A 87 10.48 -5.28 31.34
CA ILE A 87 10.18 -4.03 32.01
C ILE A 87 9.47 -3.08 31.06
N ALA A 88 8.30 -2.59 31.46
CA ALA A 88 7.58 -1.57 30.71
C ALA A 88 7.85 -0.18 31.28
N LEU A 89 8.46 0.67 30.45
CA LEU A 89 8.87 2.03 30.78
C LEU A 89 7.93 3.03 30.12
N SER A 90 7.12 3.73 30.90
CA SER A 90 6.32 4.84 30.38
C SER A 90 7.24 6.00 29.98
N THR A 91 7.02 6.53 28.79
CA THR A 91 7.78 7.67 28.22
C THR A 91 7.07 8.99 28.47
N GLU A 92 5.84 8.97 29.01
CA GLU A 92 5.02 10.14 29.30
C GLU A 92 5.43 10.80 30.63
N PRO A 93 5.95 12.04 30.62
CA PRO A 93 6.37 12.72 31.85
C PRO A 93 5.25 12.93 32.88
N ASN A 94 3.99 12.95 32.44
CA ASN A 94 2.83 13.15 33.32
C ASN A 94 2.21 11.85 33.86
N ASP A 95 2.71 10.68 33.46
CA ASP A 95 2.26 9.40 34.00
C ASP A 95 2.76 9.22 35.44
N THR A 96 1.86 9.45 36.40
CA THR A 96 2.15 9.24 37.83
C THR A 96 2.09 7.75 38.19
N ASP A 97 2.69 7.36 39.31
CA ASP A 97 2.58 5.99 39.84
C ASP A 97 1.12 5.54 40.00
N GLU A 98 0.21 6.46 40.31
CA GLU A 98 -1.24 6.18 40.42
C GLU A 98 -1.84 5.83 39.06
N ILE A 99 -1.56 6.63 38.01
CA ILE A 99 -2.04 6.37 36.63
C ILE A 99 -1.51 5.02 36.14
N LEU A 100 -0.20 4.76 36.33
CA LEU A 100 0.43 3.53 35.90
C LEU A 100 -0.10 2.32 36.68
N SER A 101 -0.33 2.45 37.99
CA SER A 101 -0.88 1.36 38.81
C SER A 101 -2.30 1.01 38.40
N ASP A 102 -3.14 2.01 38.11
CA ASP A 102 -4.50 1.79 37.62
C ASP A 102 -4.48 1.07 36.27
N TYR A 103 -3.59 1.48 35.36
CA TYR A 103 -3.43 0.84 34.05
C TYR A 103 -2.95 -0.62 34.17
N VAL A 104 -1.93 -0.88 34.99
CA VAL A 104 -1.41 -2.23 35.24
C VAL A 104 -2.49 -3.14 35.81
N ALA A 105 -3.30 -2.64 36.75
CA ALA A 105 -4.41 -3.39 37.32
C ALA A 105 -5.54 -3.66 36.29
N GLU A 106 -5.81 -2.71 35.40
CA GLU A 106 -6.80 -2.87 34.32
C GLU A 106 -6.36 -3.90 33.27
N GLN A 107 -5.09 -3.88 32.87
CA GLN A 107 -4.54 -4.80 31.86
C GLN A 107 -4.09 -6.16 32.43
N GLY A 108 -3.99 -6.28 33.76
CA GLY A 108 -3.55 -7.51 34.42
C GLY A 108 -2.07 -7.81 34.26
N MET A 109 -1.22 -6.78 34.09
CA MET A 109 0.21 -6.94 33.87
C MET A 109 0.92 -7.42 35.15
N THR A 110 1.88 -8.35 35.02
CA THR A 110 2.64 -8.88 36.16
C THR A 110 4.13 -8.55 36.12
N PHE A 111 4.66 -8.13 34.96
CA PHE A 111 6.03 -7.66 34.84
C PHE A 111 6.23 -6.25 35.43
N PRO A 112 7.46 -5.92 35.86
CA PRO A 112 7.83 -4.57 36.34
C PRO A 112 7.41 -3.42 35.43
N VAL A 113 6.85 -2.38 36.04
CA VAL A 113 6.46 -1.12 35.36
C VAL A 113 7.05 0.08 36.11
N ALA A 114 7.56 1.06 35.37
CA ALA A 114 8.11 2.30 35.91
C ALA A 114 7.87 3.48 34.96
N ASN A 115 7.92 4.71 35.50
CA ASN A 115 8.06 5.90 34.65
C ASN A 115 9.52 6.03 34.22
N GLY A 116 9.78 5.86 32.92
CA GLY A 116 11.11 5.95 32.31
C GLY A 116 11.42 7.31 31.69
N ALA A 117 10.50 8.28 31.69
CA ALA A 117 10.63 9.55 30.93
C ALA A 117 11.88 10.37 31.28
N ALA A 118 12.45 10.18 32.48
CA ALA A 118 13.67 10.83 32.93
C ALA A 118 14.98 10.13 32.54
N LEU A 119 14.92 8.95 31.90
CA LEU A 119 16.09 8.20 31.47
C LEU A 119 16.65 8.76 30.16
N ASP A 120 17.91 9.21 30.18
CA ASP A 120 18.57 9.90 29.06
C ASP A 120 18.60 9.09 27.74
N PHE A 121 18.55 7.75 27.82
CA PHE A 121 18.62 6.89 26.63
C PHE A 121 17.26 6.64 25.96
N VAL A 122 16.14 6.94 26.63
CA VAL A 122 14.78 6.66 26.09
C VAL A 122 14.60 7.30 24.72
N GLY A 123 14.94 8.59 24.59
CA GLY A 123 14.86 9.33 23.33
C GLY A 123 15.75 8.79 22.21
N THR A 124 16.67 7.87 22.51
CA THR A 124 17.39 7.13 21.46
C THR A 124 16.46 6.16 20.77
N PHE A 125 15.63 5.43 21.51
CA PHE A 125 14.82 4.31 21.00
C PHE A 125 13.43 4.70 20.52
N VAL A 126 12.81 5.73 21.10
CA VAL A 126 11.42 6.12 20.77
C VAL A 126 11.32 7.15 19.64
N THR A 127 12.27 7.13 18.70
CA THR A 127 12.35 8.12 17.61
C THR A 127 11.27 7.94 16.55
N GLN A 128 10.75 6.72 16.38
CA GLN A 128 9.75 6.36 15.37
C GLN A 128 8.35 6.11 15.96
N GLY A 129 8.19 6.14 17.29
CA GLY A 129 6.89 5.98 17.94
C GLY A 129 6.89 4.99 19.11
N ILE A 130 5.69 4.69 19.59
CA ILE A 130 5.41 3.69 20.63
C ILE A 130 4.19 2.82 20.23
N PRO A 131 4.09 1.56 20.68
CA PRO A 131 5.07 0.86 21.51
C PRO A 131 6.38 0.61 20.78
N THR A 132 7.48 0.58 21.53
CA THR A 132 8.80 0.16 21.02
C THR A 132 9.36 -0.91 21.95
N SER A 133 9.60 -2.11 21.42
CA SER A 133 10.19 -3.24 22.13
C SER A 133 11.67 -3.35 21.84
N VAL A 134 12.51 -3.33 22.89
CA VAL A 134 13.96 -3.47 22.79
C VAL A 134 14.41 -4.71 23.55
N VAL A 135 15.09 -5.62 22.86
CA VAL A 135 15.70 -6.80 23.52
C VAL A 135 17.15 -6.49 23.83
N VAL A 136 17.50 -6.63 25.11
CA VAL A 136 18.87 -6.65 25.60
C VAL A 136 19.20 -8.08 26.02
N ASP A 137 20.23 -8.65 25.41
CA ASP A 137 20.61 -10.02 25.69
C ASP A 137 21.54 -10.15 26.91
N ARG A 138 21.86 -11.38 27.34
CA ARG A 138 22.75 -11.67 28.48
C ARG A 138 24.15 -11.02 28.42
N PHE A 139 24.57 -10.51 27.25
CA PHE A 139 25.83 -9.80 27.08
C PHE A 139 25.68 -8.27 27.22
N GLY A 140 24.48 -7.79 27.53
CA GLY A 140 24.15 -6.36 27.62
C GLY A 140 24.02 -5.69 26.25
N THR A 141 23.91 -6.48 25.18
CA THR A 141 23.84 -5.97 23.81
C THR A 141 22.39 -5.78 23.39
N VAL A 142 22.08 -4.65 22.78
CA VAL A 142 20.80 -4.43 22.09
C VAL A 142 20.75 -5.32 20.85
N CYS A 143 19.85 -6.30 20.87
CA CYS A 143 19.79 -7.37 19.87
C CYS A 143 18.55 -7.31 18.98
N TYR A 144 17.52 -6.57 19.39
CA TYR A 144 16.32 -6.33 18.60
C TYR A 144 15.73 -4.99 19.02
N VAL A 145 15.21 -4.24 18.05
CA VAL A 145 14.40 -3.04 18.25
C VAL A 145 13.23 -3.15 17.28
N GLY A 146 12.01 -3.25 17.82
CA GLY A 146 10.78 -3.29 17.03
C GLY A 146 9.85 -2.17 17.43
N VAL A 147 9.33 -1.45 16.44
CA VAL A 147 8.37 -0.36 16.61
C VAL A 147 6.99 -0.84 16.16
N GLY A 148 5.94 -0.46 16.89
CA GLY A 148 4.58 -0.88 16.63
C GLY A 148 4.14 -2.07 17.49
N ALA A 149 2.83 -2.27 17.58
CA ALA A 149 2.23 -3.26 18.47
C ALA A 149 2.36 -4.67 17.90
N VAL A 150 2.80 -5.61 18.74
CA VAL A 150 2.77 -7.04 18.46
C VAL A 150 1.52 -7.67 19.08
N THR A 151 0.54 -8.02 18.24
CA THR A 151 -0.76 -8.57 18.68
C THR A 151 -0.82 -10.10 18.69
N GLN A 152 0.33 -10.76 18.88
CA GLN A 152 0.41 -12.23 18.89
C GLN A 152 1.35 -12.73 19.99
N GLN A 153 0.83 -13.58 20.88
CA GLN A 153 1.63 -14.26 21.90
C GLN A 153 2.81 -15.01 21.26
N GLY A 154 2.54 -15.81 20.23
CA GLY A 154 3.57 -16.63 19.58
C GLY A 154 4.69 -15.83 18.90
N ALA A 155 4.46 -14.54 18.59
CA ALA A 155 5.53 -13.68 18.08
C ALA A 155 6.53 -13.33 19.19
N PHE A 156 6.05 -12.98 20.39
CA PHE A 156 6.92 -12.79 21.56
C PHE A 156 7.64 -14.08 21.95
N GLU A 157 6.97 -15.23 21.92
CA GLU A 157 7.61 -16.52 22.21
C GLU A 157 8.76 -16.81 21.23
N ARG A 158 8.57 -16.58 19.92
CA ARG A 158 9.65 -16.72 18.92
C ARG A 158 10.78 -15.73 19.13
N LEU A 159 10.46 -14.50 19.53
CA LEU A 159 11.47 -13.50 19.89
C LEU A 159 12.28 -13.97 21.10
N PHE A 160 11.62 -14.47 22.16
CA PHE A 160 12.28 -14.98 23.36
C PHE A 160 13.12 -16.23 23.07
N ASP A 161 12.58 -17.17 22.29
CA ASP A 161 13.25 -18.41 21.88
C ASP A 161 14.61 -18.14 21.21
N ALA A 162 14.74 -17.03 20.50
CA ALA A 162 15.99 -16.63 19.89
C ALA A 162 17.11 -16.31 20.90
N PHE A 163 16.77 -15.94 22.14
CA PHE A 163 17.72 -15.51 23.19
C PHE A 163 17.77 -16.42 24.41
N VAL A 164 16.84 -17.35 24.54
CA VAL A 164 16.81 -18.38 25.59
C VAL A 164 17.47 -19.69 25.12
N GLY A 165 18.32 -19.70 24.11
CA GLY A 165 19.18 -20.87 23.84
C GLY A 165 20.40 -20.88 24.77
N ASP A 166 20.81 -22.02 25.34
CA ASP A 166 22.10 -22.11 26.07
C ASP A 166 23.31 -22.08 25.10
N ASP A 167 23.03 -22.15 23.81
CA ASP A 167 23.96 -22.62 22.79
C ASP A 167 24.69 -21.48 22.07
N TYR A 168 24.35 -20.22 22.38
CA TYR A 168 24.85 -19.08 21.62
C TYR A 168 25.91 -18.29 22.41
N ALA A 169 27.10 -18.20 21.81
CA ALA A 169 28.31 -17.67 22.46
C ALA A 169 28.56 -16.17 22.18
N GLU A 170 27.76 -15.56 21.31
CA GLU A 170 27.88 -14.16 20.88
C GLU A 170 26.50 -13.59 20.57
N SER A 171 26.27 -12.30 20.83
CA SER A 171 24.97 -11.64 20.63
C SER A 171 24.39 -11.90 19.24
N ARG A 172 23.12 -12.32 19.20
CA ARG A 172 22.36 -12.53 17.97
C ARG A 172 21.62 -11.25 17.64
N LEU A 173 21.98 -10.59 16.55
CA LEU A 173 21.28 -9.39 16.11
C LEU A 173 20.12 -9.81 15.20
N LEU A 174 18.90 -9.47 15.60
CA LEU A 174 17.68 -9.71 14.85
C LEU A 174 17.18 -8.38 14.31
N GLU A 175 16.99 -8.33 12.99
CA GLU A 175 16.35 -7.21 12.32
C GLU A 175 14.82 -7.26 12.57
N ASP A 176 14.25 -8.46 12.58
CA ASP A 176 12.82 -8.73 12.80
C ASP A 176 12.58 -9.89 13.77
N ILE A 177 11.34 -10.01 14.27
CA ILE A 177 10.89 -11.21 15.01
C ILE A 177 10.97 -12.41 14.06
N PRO A 178 11.61 -13.54 14.46
CA PRO A 178 11.68 -14.72 13.61
C PRO A 178 10.28 -15.17 13.16
N ALA A 179 10.11 -15.42 11.85
CA ALA A 179 8.84 -15.88 11.29
C ALA A 179 8.43 -17.25 11.84
N LYS A 180 7.11 -17.48 11.96
CA LYS A 180 6.58 -18.81 12.32
C LYS A 180 6.93 -19.79 11.21
N GLN A 181 7.60 -20.88 11.57
CA GLN A 181 8.01 -21.92 10.63
C GLN A 181 6.91 -22.96 10.44
N PRO A 182 6.86 -23.65 9.29
CA PRO A 182 5.93 -24.75 9.06
C PRO A 182 6.02 -25.81 10.16
N ASP A 183 4.87 -26.18 10.74
CA ASP A 183 4.74 -27.19 11.79
C ASP A 183 4.08 -28.50 11.29
N VAL A 184 3.79 -28.57 9.99
CA VAL A 184 3.20 -29.72 9.30
C VAL A 184 4.13 -30.24 8.21
N ALA A 185 4.10 -31.56 7.98
CA ALA A 185 4.89 -32.20 6.93
C ALA A 185 4.17 -32.11 5.57
N PRO A 186 4.90 -31.94 4.45
CA PRO A 186 4.31 -31.90 3.12
C PRO A 186 3.65 -33.24 2.72
N ALA A 187 2.57 -33.15 1.95
CA ALA A 187 1.97 -34.30 1.29
C ALA A 187 2.84 -34.77 0.11
N ASP A 188 2.75 -36.06 -0.26
CA ASP A 188 3.40 -36.52 -1.47
C ASP A 188 2.63 -36.09 -2.74
N ALA A 189 3.32 -36.11 -3.88
CA ALA A 189 2.76 -35.65 -5.15
C ALA A 189 1.49 -36.43 -5.59
N GLN A 190 1.37 -37.70 -5.20
CA GLN A 190 0.19 -38.50 -5.54
C GLN A 190 -1.00 -38.07 -4.69
N ALA A 191 -0.80 -37.86 -3.39
CA ALA A 191 -1.85 -37.37 -2.50
C ALA A 191 -2.38 -36.00 -2.94
N LEU A 192 -1.50 -35.10 -3.41
CA LEU A 192 -1.90 -33.83 -4.02
C LEU A 192 -2.69 -34.05 -5.31
N SER A 193 -2.20 -34.90 -6.21
CA SER A 193 -2.89 -35.22 -7.47
C SER A 193 -4.28 -35.82 -7.26
N ASP A 194 -4.43 -36.71 -6.26
CA ASP A 194 -5.70 -37.36 -5.93
C ASP A 194 -6.69 -36.34 -5.36
N ALA A 195 -6.23 -35.47 -4.46
CA ALA A 195 -7.04 -34.41 -3.85
C ALA A 195 -7.45 -33.30 -4.82
N LEU A 196 -6.68 -33.09 -5.89
CA LEU A 196 -6.98 -32.09 -6.92
C LEU A 196 -7.75 -32.67 -8.10
N ASN A 197 -8.16 -33.94 -8.03
CA ASN A 197 -8.86 -34.65 -9.11
C ASN A 197 -8.11 -34.60 -10.47
N ALA A 198 -6.77 -34.53 -10.43
CA ALA A 198 -5.92 -34.26 -11.58
C ALA A 198 -5.39 -35.53 -12.28
N GLU A 199 -5.89 -36.71 -11.93
CA GLU A 199 -5.42 -37.97 -12.50
C GLU A 199 -5.64 -38.02 -14.02
N GLY A 200 -4.55 -38.17 -14.78
CA GLY A 200 -4.59 -38.22 -16.24
C GLY A 200 -4.66 -36.85 -16.93
N ALA A 201 -4.61 -35.73 -16.18
CA ALA A 201 -4.62 -34.37 -16.73
C ALA A 201 -3.25 -33.89 -17.27
N GLY A 202 -2.20 -34.70 -17.13
CA GLY A 202 -0.83 -34.31 -17.54
C GLY A 202 -0.19 -33.28 -16.60
N ILE A 203 -0.68 -33.19 -15.36
CA ILE A 203 -0.20 -32.26 -14.34
C ILE A 203 0.61 -33.06 -13.30
N SER A 204 1.77 -32.55 -12.91
CA SER A 204 2.54 -33.10 -11.78
C SER A 204 2.72 -32.06 -10.69
N PHE A 205 2.42 -32.44 -9.45
CA PHE A 205 2.50 -31.55 -8.29
C PHE A 205 3.77 -31.76 -7.49
N SER A 206 4.25 -30.68 -6.86
CA SER A 206 5.33 -30.71 -5.88
C SER A 206 5.11 -29.67 -4.80
N ASN A 207 5.76 -29.89 -3.66
CA ASN A 207 5.92 -28.86 -2.64
C ASN A 207 7.18 -28.04 -2.95
N ASP A 208 7.29 -26.88 -2.32
CA ASP A 208 8.50 -26.06 -2.39
C ASP A 208 9.70 -26.76 -1.71
N GLU A 209 10.91 -26.41 -2.12
CA GLU A 209 12.15 -26.90 -1.52
C GLU A 209 12.62 -26.03 -0.35
N ASP A 210 12.16 -24.77 -0.26
CA ASP A 210 12.43 -23.86 0.85
C ASP A 210 11.64 -24.32 2.10
N PRO A 211 12.33 -24.70 3.19
CA PRO A 211 11.68 -25.19 4.41
C PRO A 211 10.87 -24.12 5.16
N SER A 212 10.99 -22.84 4.80
CA SER A 212 10.18 -21.76 5.36
C SER A 212 8.81 -21.61 4.67
N VAL A 213 8.65 -22.20 3.48
CA VAL A 213 7.39 -22.19 2.73
C VAL A 213 6.47 -23.27 3.27
N TRP A 214 5.25 -22.89 3.61
CA TRP A 214 4.26 -23.79 4.17
C TRP A 214 3.68 -24.70 3.08
N PRO A 215 3.57 -26.02 3.30
CA PRO A 215 2.98 -26.91 2.33
C PRO A 215 1.47 -26.73 2.27
N MET A 216 0.85 -26.90 1.11
CA MET A 216 -0.60 -27.09 1.05
C MET A 216 -0.94 -28.58 1.16
N LEU A 217 -2.02 -28.94 1.86
CA LEU A 217 -2.32 -30.33 2.23
C LEU A 217 -3.75 -30.74 1.85
N PRO A 218 -3.95 -32.01 1.47
CA PRO A 218 -5.28 -32.58 1.31
C PRO A 218 -6.15 -32.48 2.56
N GLU A 219 -7.41 -32.09 2.38
CA GLU A 219 -8.42 -32.00 3.43
C GLU A 219 -9.80 -32.39 2.88
N GLU A 220 -10.65 -32.95 3.74
CA GLU A 220 -12.07 -33.16 3.45
C GLU A 220 -12.89 -31.92 3.84
N ILE A 221 -13.49 -31.25 2.85
CA ILE A 221 -14.33 -30.06 3.05
C ILE A 221 -15.54 -30.09 2.12
N ASP A 222 -16.72 -29.69 2.60
CA ASP A 222 -17.98 -29.68 1.84
C ASP A 222 -18.34 -30.99 1.11
N GLY A 223 -17.82 -32.13 1.59
CA GLY A 223 -18.01 -33.44 0.96
C GLY A 223 -17.14 -33.68 -0.27
N ARG A 224 -16.09 -32.88 -0.46
CA ARG A 224 -15.01 -33.04 -1.44
C ARG A 224 -13.68 -33.26 -0.71
N THR A 225 -12.73 -33.87 -1.40
CA THR A 225 -11.32 -33.81 -1.01
C THR A 225 -10.71 -32.66 -1.80
N ALA A 226 -10.07 -31.69 -1.13
CA ALA A 226 -9.44 -30.53 -1.74
C ALA A 226 -8.05 -30.30 -1.13
N VAL A 227 -7.25 -29.41 -1.71
CA VAL A 227 -5.94 -29.01 -1.14
C VAL A 227 -6.07 -27.66 -0.45
N ARG A 228 -5.83 -27.61 0.87
CA ARG A 228 -5.92 -26.41 1.72
C ARG A 228 -4.55 -25.83 2.02
N THR A 229 -4.49 -24.50 2.14
CA THR A 229 -3.37 -23.77 2.77
C THR A 229 -3.16 -24.16 4.25
N THR A 230 -1.95 -24.05 4.77
CA THR A 230 -1.65 -24.50 6.16
C THR A 230 -1.01 -23.44 7.05
N ASN A 231 -0.79 -22.25 6.53
CA ASN A 231 -0.12 -21.14 7.22
C ASN A 231 -1.08 -20.19 7.94
N ALA A 232 -2.28 -20.66 8.31
CA ALA A 232 -3.24 -19.87 9.09
C ALA A 232 -2.59 -19.36 10.39
N GLY A 233 -2.77 -18.07 10.67
CA GLY A 233 -2.13 -17.38 11.80
C GLY A 233 -0.60 -17.30 11.76
N ALA A 234 0.04 -17.60 10.61
CA ALA A 234 1.48 -17.43 10.41
C ALA A 234 1.75 -16.15 9.59
N SER A 235 1.59 -14.97 10.20
CA SER A 235 1.83 -13.69 9.51
C SER A 235 3.21 -13.58 8.89
N GLY A 236 3.28 -12.93 7.73
CA GLY A 236 4.51 -12.77 6.95
C GLY A 236 4.98 -14.06 6.26
N SER A 237 4.11 -15.05 6.10
CA SER A 237 4.47 -16.35 5.50
C SER A 237 3.74 -16.61 4.19
N VAL A 238 4.21 -17.63 3.47
CA VAL A 238 3.60 -18.11 2.22
C VAL A 238 3.32 -19.60 2.36
N ALA A 239 2.12 -20.03 1.99
CA ALA A 239 1.83 -21.42 1.65
C ALA A 239 1.82 -21.60 0.13
N ARG A 240 2.48 -22.64 -0.38
CA ARG A 240 2.65 -22.83 -1.82
C ARG A 240 2.30 -24.23 -2.29
N LEU A 241 1.62 -24.28 -3.43
CA LEU A 241 1.46 -25.48 -4.27
C LEU A 241 2.11 -25.23 -5.63
N CYS A 242 3.00 -26.12 -6.07
CA CYS A 242 3.61 -26.05 -7.39
C CYS A 242 3.02 -27.14 -8.30
N ALA A 243 2.74 -26.77 -9.55
CA ALA A 243 2.28 -27.66 -10.60
C ALA A 243 3.15 -27.48 -11.84
N ARG A 244 3.60 -28.58 -12.43
CA ARG A 244 4.25 -28.59 -13.74
C ARG A 244 3.28 -29.18 -14.76
N ILE A 245 3.13 -28.46 -15.87
CA ILE A 245 2.13 -28.77 -16.91
C ILE A 245 2.82 -28.72 -18.27
N ASP A 246 2.63 -29.75 -19.09
CA ASP A 246 3.11 -29.78 -20.47
C ASP A 246 1.90 -29.72 -21.43
N MET A 247 1.71 -28.58 -22.09
CA MET A 247 0.63 -28.33 -23.04
C MET A 247 1.05 -28.70 -24.47
N GLU A 248 0.24 -29.52 -25.16
CA GLU A 248 0.50 -29.89 -26.57
C GLU A 248 0.20 -28.75 -27.56
N GLU A 249 -0.77 -27.90 -27.22
CA GLU A 249 -1.20 -26.72 -27.97
C GLU A 249 -1.70 -25.64 -27.00
N ASP A 250 -1.95 -24.43 -27.50
CA ASP A 250 -2.48 -23.34 -26.68
C ASP A 250 -3.83 -23.73 -26.06
N GLY A 251 -4.02 -23.38 -24.79
CA GLY A 251 -5.20 -23.76 -24.02
C GLY A 251 -5.26 -23.04 -22.67
N ALA A 252 -5.79 -23.73 -21.67
CA ALA A 252 -5.93 -23.19 -20.32
C ALA A 252 -5.74 -24.28 -19.25
N LEU A 253 -5.25 -23.86 -18.08
CA LEU A 253 -5.44 -24.59 -16.83
C LEU A 253 -6.74 -24.11 -16.20
N LEU A 254 -7.59 -25.07 -15.83
CA LEU A 254 -8.85 -24.87 -15.13
C LEU A 254 -8.71 -25.45 -13.72
N PHE A 255 -9.28 -24.78 -12.73
CA PHE A 255 -9.32 -25.23 -11.34
C PHE A 255 -10.52 -24.62 -10.62
N ASP A 256 -11.03 -25.32 -9.61
CA ASP A 256 -12.01 -24.79 -8.68
C ASP A 256 -11.27 -24.23 -7.45
N ALA A 257 -11.75 -23.13 -6.90
CA ALA A 257 -11.29 -22.61 -5.62
C ALA A 257 -12.43 -22.16 -4.71
N ARG A 258 -12.19 -22.30 -3.40
CA ARG A 258 -12.99 -21.70 -2.32
C ARG A 258 -12.05 -20.86 -1.47
N THR A 259 -12.50 -19.69 -1.05
CA THR A 259 -11.71 -18.78 -0.20
C THR A 259 -12.48 -18.43 1.07
N ASP A 260 -11.75 -18.34 2.17
CA ASP A 260 -12.22 -17.71 3.40
C ASP A 260 -11.03 -16.99 4.03
N THR A 261 -10.72 -15.81 3.50
CA THR A 261 -9.51 -15.05 3.84
C THR A 261 -9.85 -13.61 4.22
N ALA A 262 -8.96 -12.95 4.97
CA ALA A 262 -9.06 -11.51 5.17
C ALA A 262 -8.93 -10.83 3.80
N GLN A 263 -10.02 -10.20 3.36
CA GLN A 263 -10.12 -9.63 2.02
C GLN A 263 -8.96 -8.66 1.76
N LEU A 264 -8.29 -8.83 0.63
CA LEU A 264 -7.15 -8.03 0.15
C LEU A 264 -5.86 -8.07 0.98
N TYR A 265 -5.92 -8.47 2.25
CA TYR A 265 -4.74 -8.67 3.08
C TYR A 265 -4.11 -10.03 2.83
N ASP A 266 -4.94 -11.08 2.85
CA ASP A 266 -4.51 -12.46 2.69
C ASP A 266 -4.99 -12.98 1.34
N VAL A 267 -4.03 -13.19 0.44
CA VAL A 267 -4.30 -13.32 -0.98
C VAL A 267 -3.65 -14.59 -1.52
N LEU A 268 -4.43 -15.42 -2.21
CA LEU A 268 -3.88 -16.45 -3.09
C LEU A 268 -3.47 -15.79 -4.40
N ARG A 269 -2.23 -16.00 -4.84
CA ARG A 269 -1.70 -15.53 -6.11
C ARG A 269 -1.37 -16.73 -6.98
N VAL A 270 -1.76 -16.69 -8.24
CA VAL A 270 -1.42 -17.73 -9.23
C VAL A 270 -0.38 -17.16 -10.17
N TYR A 271 0.73 -17.87 -10.33
CA TYR A 271 1.83 -17.53 -11.21
C TYR A 271 1.96 -18.57 -12.32
N VAL A 272 2.25 -18.12 -13.54
CA VAL A 272 2.63 -18.96 -14.69
C VAL A 272 4.01 -18.50 -15.15
N ASP A 273 5.00 -19.39 -15.09
CA ASP A 273 6.41 -19.13 -15.41
C ASP A 273 6.97 -17.89 -14.69
N GLY A 274 6.56 -17.70 -13.43
CA GLY A 274 6.94 -16.57 -12.58
C GLY A 274 6.18 -15.27 -12.84
N ALA A 275 5.33 -15.20 -13.86
CA ALA A 275 4.43 -14.08 -14.08
C ALA A 275 3.12 -14.31 -13.31
N LYS A 276 2.71 -13.36 -12.46
CA LYS A 276 1.42 -13.44 -11.78
C LYS A 276 0.29 -13.28 -12.80
N VAL A 277 -0.69 -14.17 -12.77
CA VAL A 277 -1.81 -14.21 -13.73
C VAL A 277 -3.18 -14.19 -13.05
N ARG A 278 -3.26 -14.36 -11.73
CA ARG A 278 -4.51 -14.28 -10.98
C ARG A 278 -4.22 -14.02 -9.51
N SER A 279 -5.18 -13.40 -8.82
CA SER A 279 -5.26 -13.38 -7.37
C SER A 279 -6.66 -13.80 -6.94
N LEU A 280 -6.83 -14.25 -5.70
CA LEU A 280 -8.11 -14.56 -5.06
C LEU A 280 -8.03 -14.13 -3.59
N SER A 281 -9.05 -13.46 -3.06
CA SER A 281 -9.13 -13.08 -1.64
C SER A 281 -10.59 -12.94 -1.18
N GLY A 282 -10.80 -12.74 0.13
CA GLY A 282 -12.13 -12.61 0.71
C GLY A 282 -12.82 -13.96 0.87
N SER A 283 -14.12 -13.93 1.15
CA SER A 283 -14.91 -15.15 1.38
C SER A 283 -15.81 -15.45 0.18
N ALA A 284 -15.48 -16.51 -0.55
CA ALA A 284 -16.24 -16.99 -1.71
C ALA A 284 -16.44 -18.52 -1.63
N ASP A 285 -17.65 -18.97 -1.96
CA ASP A 285 -17.94 -20.40 -2.14
C ASP A 285 -17.29 -20.91 -3.45
N TRP A 286 -17.28 -22.23 -3.63
CA TRP A 286 -16.64 -22.92 -4.76
C TRP A 286 -16.98 -22.30 -6.11
N SER A 287 -15.96 -21.78 -6.78
CA SER A 287 -16.03 -21.14 -8.09
C SER A 287 -14.97 -21.69 -9.02
N ALA A 288 -15.28 -21.75 -10.32
CA ALA A 288 -14.37 -22.27 -11.34
C ALA A 288 -13.57 -21.14 -11.99
N TYR A 289 -12.27 -21.34 -12.12
CA TYR A 289 -11.32 -20.37 -12.65
C TYR A 289 -10.53 -20.95 -13.82
N ALA A 290 -10.05 -20.08 -14.70
CA ALA A 290 -9.17 -20.44 -15.81
C ALA A 290 -7.97 -19.49 -15.89
N VAL A 291 -6.82 -20.05 -16.30
CA VAL A 291 -5.61 -19.29 -16.65
C VAL A 291 -5.08 -19.77 -18.00
N PRO A 292 -4.71 -18.85 -18.92
CA PRO A 292 -4.24 -19.23 -20.25
C PRO A 292 -2.86 -19.86 -20.17
N LEU A 293 -2.65 -20.94 -20.91
CA LEU A 293 -1.36 -21.59 -21.07
C LEU A 293 -1.05 -21.74 -22.56
N ALA A 294 0.14 -21.33 -22.97
CA ALA A 294 0.60 -21.53 -24.34
C ALA A 294 1.01 -23.00 -24.55
N ALA A 295 1.25 -23.39 -25.80
CA ALA A 295 1.88 -24.67 -26.09
C ALA A 295 3.31 -24.71 -25.50
N GLY A 296 3.62 -25.73 -24.70
CA GLY A 296 4.92 -25.87 -24.06
C GLY A 296 4.86 -26.34 -22.61
N ALA A 297 6.03 -26.35 -21.98
CA ALA A 297 6.18 -26.69 -20.57
C ALA A 297 6.01 -25.43 -19.73
N HIS A 298 5.17 -25.50 -18.70
CA HIS A 298 4.87 -24.41 -17.79
C HIS A 298 5.08 -24.83 -16.33
N GLU A 299 5.57 -23.89 -15.53
CA GLU A 299 5.53 -23.96 -14.08
C GLU A 299 4.42 -23.05 -13.58
N VAL A 300 3.48 -23.61 -12.82
CA VAL A 300 2.38 -22.89 -12.21
C VAL A 300 2.52 -22.97 -10.70
N ALA A 301 2.52 -21.82 -10.02
CA ALA A 301 2.57 -21.73 -8.57
C ALA A 301 1.32 -21.06 -8.03
N PHE A 302 0.79 -21.62 -6.94
CA PHE A 302 -0.30 -21.06 -6.16
C PHE A 302 0.26 -20.64 -4.81
N ASP A 303 0.35 -19.34 -4.57
CA ASP A 303 0.99 -18.75 -3.40
C ASP A 303 -0.06 -18.05 -2.55
N TYR A 304 -0.39 -18.64 -1.41
CA TYR A 304 -1.22 -17.97 -0.42
C TYR A 304 -0.35 -17.18 0.55
N VAL A 305 -0.38 -15.86 0.44
CA VAL A 305 0.40 -14.93 1.24
C VAL A 305 -0.43 -14.52 2.47
N LYS A 306 0.07 -14.85 3.66
CA LYS A 306 -0.54 -14.48 4.94
C LYS A 306 0.14 -13.22 5.46
N ARG A 307 -0.55 -12.08 5.49
CA ARG A 307 0.03 -10.78 5.89
C ARG A 307 -0.28 -10.43 7.34
N THR A 308 -1.52 -10.58 7.77
CA THR A 308 -1.91 -10.31 9.16
C THR A 308 -1.91 -11.62 9.95
N ALA A 309 -2.20 -11.63 11.26
CA ALA A 309 -2.64 -12.86 11.95
C ALA A 309 -4.13 -12.80 12.29
N GLU A 310 -4.64 -11.58 12.34
CA GLU A 310 -6.04 -11.28 12.56
C GLU A 310 -6.79 -11.45 11.24
N GLY A 311 -7.95 -12.10 11.31
CA GLY A 311 -8.84 -12.36 10.19
C GLY A 311 -10.09 -13.05 10.71
N ASP A 312 -11.25 -12.69 10.17
CA ASP A 312 -12.49 -13.43 10.38
C ASP A 312 -12.48 -14.69 9.51
N GLY A 313 -13.06 -15.79 10.01
CA GLY A 313 -13.19 -17.05 9.24
C GLY A 313 -12.06 -18.05 9.46
N GLU A 314 -11.85 -18.91 8.46
CA GLU A 314 -10.91 -20.05 8.50
C GLU A 314 -9.49 -19.71 8.01
N ASP A 315 -9.29 -18.51 7.49
CA ASP A 315 -7.99 -17.95 7.08
C ASP A 315 -7.26 -18.87 6.10
N ALA A 316 -7.98 -19.30 5.06
CA ALA A 316 -7.54 -20.35 4.18
C ALA A 316 -8.16 -20.30 2.78
N VAL A 317 -7.49 -21.02 1.88
CA VAL A 317 -7.94 -21.27 0.51
C VAL A 317 -7.89 -22.75 0.23
N TRP A 318 -8.89 -23.24 -0.50
CA TRP A 318 -8.98 -24.60 -0.98
C TRP A 318 -8.97 -24.64 -2.50
N LEU A 319 -8.21 -25.57 -3.07
CA LEU A 319 -8.11 -25.82 -4.50
C LEU A 319 -8.61 -27.23 -4.82
N ASP A 320 -9.33 -27.38 -5.92
CA ASP A 320 -9.89 -28.66 -6.39
C ASP A 320 -10.02 -28.67 -7.93
N GLU A 321 -10.37 -29.82 -8.51
CA GLU A 321 -10.76 -30.02 -9.92
C GLU A 321 -9.75 -29.46 -10.95
N MET A 322 -8.45 -29.67 -10.72
CA MET A 322 -7.38 -29.16 -11.58
C MET A 322 -7.21 -29.98 -12.86
N ARG A 323 -7.36 -29.33 -14.01
CA ARG A 323 -7.25 -29.97 -15.33
C ARG A 323 -6.88 -28.98 -16.44
N THR A 324 -6.38 -29.50 -17.56
CA THR A 324 -6.11 -28.72 -18.76
C THR A 324 -7.26 -28.80 -19.76
N ALA A 325 -7.43 -27.76 -20.57
CA ALA A 325 -8.39 -27.74 -21.68
C ALA A 325 -7.77 -27.04 -22.90
N THR A 326 -8.25 -27.39 -24.11
CA THR A 326 -7.85 -26.73 -25.37
C THR A 326 -9.07 -26.41 -26.23
N GLY A 327 -8.87 -25.62 -27.30
CA GLY A 327 -9.90 -25.27 -28.27
C GLY A 327 -11.12 -24.57 -27.65
N ALA A 328 -12.33 -24.93 -28.09
CA ALA A 328 -13.56 -24.25 -27.70
C ALA A 328 -13.87 -24.31 -26.19
N GLU A 329 -13.38 -25.34 -25.50
CA GLU A 329 -13.54 -25.42 -24.05
C GLU A 329 -12.67 -24.40 -23.32
N ALA A 330 -11.39 -24.28 -23.72
CA ALA A 330 -10.49 -23.27 -23.17
C ALA A 330 -10.98 -21.85 -23.48
N GLU A 331 -11.42 -21.60 -24.72
CA GLU A 331 -12.01 -20.32 -25.11
C GLU A 331 -13.23 -19.95 -24.26
N ALA A 332 -14.13 -20.91 -23.99
CA ALA A 332 -15.30 -20.67 -23.17
C ALA A 332 -14.95 -20.45 -21.69
N ALA A 333 -13.98 -21.19 -21.15
CA ALA A 333 -13.53 -21.05 -19.77
C ALA A 333 -12.83 -19.71 -19.54
N LEU A 334 -11.93 -19.31 -20.45
CA LEU A 334 -11.21 -18.03 -20.38
C LEU A 334 -12.14 -16.83 -20.56
N ALA A 335 -13.22 -16.96 -21.35
CA ALA A 335 -14.23 -15.90 -21.47
C ALA A 335 -15.07 -15.70 -20.20
N GLY A 336 -15.20 -16.73 -19.36
CA GLY A 336 -15.96 -16.67 -18.09
C GLY A 336 -15.09 -16.43 -16.85
N GLY A 337 -13.78 -16.42 -17.00
CA GLY A 337 -12.82 -16.32 -15.90
C GLY A 337 -11.44 -15.94 -16.42
N ALA A 338 -11.32 -14.75 -17.02
CA ALA A 338 -10.08 -14.24 -17.60
C ALA A 338 -9.00 -14.05 -16.53
N ALA A 339 -7.75 -14.38 -16.85
CA ALA A 339 -6.59 -14.07 -16.03
C ALA A 339 -6.51 -12.57 -15.77
N TYR A 340 -6.21 -12.23 -14.52
CA TYR A 340 -6.10 -10.93 -13.84
C TYR A 340 -6.44 -9.65 -14.65
N PRO A 341 -7.31 -8.76 -14.12
CA PRO A 341 -7.48 -7.45 -14.71
C PRO A 341 -6.27 -6.55 -14.56
N VAL A 342 -5.75 -6.06 -15.68
CA VAL A 342 -4.84 -4.90 -15.71
C VAL A 342 -5.57 -3.81 -16.48
N SER A 343 -5.89 -2.70 -15.82
CA SER A 343 -6.46 -1.53 -16.48
C SER A 343 -5.42 -0.41 -16.54
N ASP A 344 -4.98 -0.08 -17.76
CA ASP A 344 -4.15 1.11 -18.01
C ASP A 344 -4.99 2.40 -18.05
N GLU A 345 -6.32 2.28 -18.13
CA GLU A 345 -7.27 3.39 -18.02
C GLU A 345 -7.97 3.30 -16.67
N VAL A 346 -7.52 4.09 -15.71
CA VAL A 346 -8.19 4.30 -14.44
C VAL A 346 -8.37 5.80 -14.29
N SER A 347 -9.62 6.23 -14.16
CA SER A 347 -9.91 7.62 -13.83
C SER A 347 -11.02 7.66 -12.81
N PHE A 348 -10.82 8.52 -11.82
CA PHE A 348 -11.82 8.78 -10.80
C PHE A 348 -12.38 10.18 -10.92
N ARG A 349 -13.65 10.33 -10.55
CA ARG A 349 -14.25 11.63 -10.25
C ARG A 349 -15.21 11.49 -9.09
N LEU A 350 -15.21 12.47 -8.19
CA LEU A 350 -16.25 12.65 -7.20
C LEU A 350 -17.44 13.35 -7.87
N ALA A 351 -18.61 12.74 -7.85
CA ALA A 351 -19.82 13.26 -8.52
C ALA A 351 -20.58 14.30 -7.68
N ASP A 352 -19.94 14.88 -6.67
CA ASP A 352 -20.50 15.98 -5.87
C ASP A 352 -20.16 17.34 -6.50
N GLU A 353 -21.20 18.10 -6.85
CA GLU A 353 -21.08 19.45 -7.44
C GLU A 353 -20.48 20.47 -6.45
N GLY A 354 -20.49 20.18 -5.14
CA GLY A 354 -19.90 21.02 -4.10
C GLY A 354 -18.42 20.76 -3.83
N ALA A 355 -17.89 19.63 -4.28
CA ALA A 355 -16.54 19.19 -4.00
C ALA A 355 -15.50 20.04 -4.74
N LYS A 356 -14.40 20.32 -4.05
CA LYS A 356 -13.26 21.04 -4.62
C LYS A 356 -12.00 20.22 -4.43
N GLU A 357 -11.29 19.98 -5.52
CA GLU A 357 -10.04 19.25 -5.48
C GLU A 357 -8.96 20.09 -4.77
N ILE A 358 -8.10 19.41 -4.01
CA ILE A 358 -6.97 19.98 -3.29
C ILE A 358 -5.70 19.19 -3.61
N ALA A 359 -4.56 19.85 -3.50
CA ALA A 359 -3.24 19.24 -3.62
C ALA A 359 -2.43 19.51 -2.35
N PHE A 360 -1.68 18.51 -1.92
CA PHE A 360 -0.71 18.63 -0.84
C PHE A 360 0.67 19.00 -1.38
N GLU A 361 1.38 19.88 -0.69
CA GLU A 361 2.73 20.32 -1.03
C GLU A 361 3.75 19.72 -0.04
N ASN A 362 4.91 19.31 -0.57
CA ASN A 362 5.95 18.58 0.19
C ASN A 362 5.47 17.21 0.69
N ALA A 363 4.60 16.55 -0.07
CA ALA A 363 3.93 15.31 0.28
C ALA A 363 4.64 14.04 -0.24
N ASP A 364 5.58 14.20 -1.18
CA ASP A 364 6.15 13.17 -2.08
C ASP A 364 6.75 11.92 -1.40
N ALA A 365 6.97 11.93 -0.09
CA ALA A 365 7.51 10.77 0.63
C ALA A 365 6.46 10.03 1.45
N LEU A 366 5.43 10.72 1.96
CA LEU A 366 4.42 10.11 2.83
C LEU A 366 3.14 9.77 2.05
N LEU A 367 2.59 10.75 1.33
CA LEU A 367 1.30 10.53 0.68
C LEU A 367 1.47 9.59 -0.53
N ASP A 368 2.58 9.70 -1.26
CA ASP A 368 2.88 8.78 -2.37
C ASP A 368 3.13 7.34 -1.87
N GLU A 369 3.70 7.16 -0.68
CA GLU A 369 3.96 5.84 -0.09
C GLU A 369 2.68 5.19 0.47
N TYR A 370 1.82 5.96 1.13
CA TYR A 370 0.64 5.42 1.83
C TYR A 370 -0.67 5.50 1.04
N PHE A 371 -0.81 6.50 0.18
CA PHE A 371 -2.05 6.80 -0.55
C PHE A 371 -1.87 6.83 -2.06
N GLY A 372 -0.63 6.74 -2.54
CA GLY A 372 -0.29 6.72 -3.94
C GLY A 372 -0.78 7.91 -4.75
N ASP A 373 -1.22 7.64 -5.98
CA ASP A 373 -1.72 8.63 -6.93
C ASP A 373 -3.19 9.01 -6.61
N ALA A 374 -3.50 9.21 -5.33
CA ALA A 374 -4.83 9.63 -4.88
C ALA A 374 -5.10 11.10 -5.21
N ARG A 375 -6.36 11.39 -5.55
CA ARG A 375 -6.90 12.73 -5.70
C ARG A 375 -7.66 13.11 -4.43
N TYR A 376 -7.47 14.34 -3.97
CA TYR A 376 -7.99 14.78 -2.68
C TYR A 376 -9.06 15.86 -2.89
N PHE A 377 -10.15 15.81 -2.14
CA PHE A 377 -11.28 16.73 -2.29
C PHE A 377 -11.75 17.24 -0.94
N VAL A 378 -12.11 18.52 -0.88
CA VAL A 378 -12.86 19.12 0.22
C VAL A 378 -14.32 19.22 -0.20
N THR A 379 -15.21 18.65 0.60
CA THR A 379 -16.66 18.68 0.41
C THR A 379 -17.40 18.79 1.75
N SER A 380 -18.72 18.63 1.76
CA SER A 380 -19.56 18.47 2.95
C SER A 380 -19.94 17.00 3.13
N ALA A 381 -20.08 16.57 4.38
CA ALA A 381 -20.55 15.23 4.75
C ALA A 381 -21.86 14.83 4.04
N GLY A 382 -21.96 13.56 3.67
CA GLY A 382 -23.07 13.02 2.89
C GLY A 382 -22.71 11.73 2.14
N GLU A 383 -23.66 11.25 1.33
CA GLU A 383 -23.40 10.21 0.35
C GLU A 383 -22.68 10.81 -0.87
N LEU A 384 -21.55 10.21 -1.22
CA LEU A 384 -20.69 10.60 -2.32
C LEU A 384 -20.62 9.47 -3.35
N GLU A 385 -20.39 9.83 -4.60
CA GLU A 385 -20.16 8.85 -5.67
C GLU A 385 -18.77 9.08 -6.28
N ALA A 386 -17.91 8.06 -6.23
CA ALA A 386 -16.72 7.96 -7.06
C ALA A 386 -17.06 7.15 -8.32
N ARG A 387 -16.70 7.63 -9.51
CA ARG A 387 -16.80 6.82 -10.73
C ARG A 387 -15.44 6.36 -11.17
N LEU A 388 -15.27 5.05 -11.25
CA LEU A 388 -14.12 4.39 -11.83
C LEU A 388 -14.49 3.91 -13.24
N LYS A 389 -13.80 4.41 -14.26
CA LYS A 389 -13.78 3.71 -15.55
C LYS A 389 -12.67 2.68 -15.50
N ALA A 390 -13.02 1.40 -15.59
CA ALA A 390 -12.08 0.29 -15.66
C ALA A 390 -12.50 -0.65 -16.81
N ASP A 391 -11.55 -1.43 -17.32
CA ASP A 391 -11.81 -2.42 -18.37
C ASP A 391 -12.83 -3.51 -17.93
N GLU A 392 -13.56 -4.11 -18.88
CA GLU A 392 -14.53 -5.20 -18.60
C GLU A 392 -13.89 -6.43 -17.94
N SER A 393 -12.57 -6.55 -17.97
CA SER A 393 -11.82 -7.62 -17.29
C SER A 393 -11.68 -7.42 -15.77
N VAL A 394 -12.01 -6.24 -15.22
CA VAL A 394 -11.87 -5.90 -13.79
C VAL A 394 -12.84 -6.67 -12.90
N ASP A 395 -12.32 -7.28 -11.83
CA ASP A 395 -13.10 -7.81 -10.72
C ASP A 395 -13.15 -6.75 -9.61
N PRO A 396 -14.29 -6.08 -9.39
CA PRO A 396 -14.40 -4.99 -8.40
C PRO A 396 -14.17 -5.48 -6.97
N ASP A 397 -14.54 -6.72 -6.64
CA ASP A 397 -14.43 -7.26 -5.29
C ASP A 397 -12.97 -7.57 -4.91
N GLU A 398 -12.07 -7.64 -5.90
CA GLU A 398 -10.64 -7.91 -5.75
C GLU A 398 -9.74 -6.68 -5.99
N ALA A 399 -10.30 -5.58 -6.49
CA ALA A 399 -9.53 -4.41 -6.91
C ALA A 399 -9.94 -3.10 -6.22
N LEU A 400 -11.11 -3.04 -5.56
CA LEU A 400 -11.65 -1.83 -4.95
C LEU A 400 -11.69 -1.88 -3.42
N LEU A 401 -11.27 -0.79 -2.81
CA LEU A 401 -11.34 -0.56 -1.38
C LEU A 401 -12.08 0.73 -1.05
N PHE A 402 -12.97 0.66 -0.07
CA PHE A 402 -13.48 1.80 0.64
C PHE A 402 -12.67 2.00 1.92
N VAL A 403 -12.25 3.21 2.20
CA VAL A 403 -11.72 3.63 3.49
C VAL A 403 -12.75 4.55 4.14
N SER A 404 -13.30 4.08 5.25
CA SER A 404 -14.33 4.78 6.01
C SER A 404 -13.76 5.92 6.86
N ALA A 405 -14.67 6.74 7.38
CA ALA A 405 -14.41 7.86 8.29
C ALA A 405 -13.54 7.51 9.52
N ASP A 406 -13.61 6.27 10.00
CA ASP A 406 -12.84 5.78 11.14
C ASP A 406 -11.54 5.03 10.73
N GLY A 407 -11.23 5.03 9.44
CA GLY A 407 -10.08 4.32 8.87
C GLY A 407 -10.32 2.83 8.63
N THR A 408 -11.53 2.31 8.84
CA THR A 408 -11.86 0.94 8.43
C THR A 408 -11.79 0.82 6.93
N ILE A 409 -11.22 -0.29 6.48
CA ILE A 409 -11.09 -0.63 5.08
C ILE A 409 -12.12 -1.70 4.78
N GLU A 410 -13.07 -1.42 3.89
CA GLU A 410 -14.14 -2.33 3.53
C GLU A 410 -14.17 -2.57 2.01
N PRO A 411 -14.51 -3.78 1.57
CA PRO A 411 -14.77 -4.04 0.16
C PRO A 411 -16.03 -3.32 -0.31
N LEU A 412 -16.04 -2.89 -1.56
CA LEU A 412 -17.20 -2.26 -2.18
C LEU A 412 -17.89 -3.25 -3.13
N ALA A 413 -19.11 -3.64 -2.77
CA ALA A 413 -19.99 -4.36 -3.68
C ALA A 413 -20.83 -3.34 -4.47
N GLU A 414 -20.56 -3.16 -5.77
CA GLU A 414 -21.38 -2.26 -6.58
C GLU A 414 -21.60 -2.66 -8.05
N SER A 415 -22.66 -2.10 -8.63
CA SER A 415 -23.24 -2.51 -9.90
C SER A 415 -22.55 -1.90 -11.12
N VAL A 416 -22.42 -2.73 -12.15
CA VAL A 416 -21.83 -2.38 -13.46
C VAL A 416 -22.88 -1.80 -14.41
N ASP A 417 -22.53 -0.71 -15.10
CA ASP A 417 -23.07 -0.38 -16.42
C ASP A 417 -21.93 -0.34 -17.46
N GLY A 418 -22.27 -0.27 -18.75
CA GLY A 418 -21.29 -0.40 -19.85
C GLY A 418 -20.28 0.74 -19.98
N ASP A 419 -20.27 1.71 -19.05
CA ASP A 419 -19.38 2.88 -19.05
C ASP A 419 -18.42 2.92 -17.82
N GLY A 420 -18.48 1.94 -16.90
CA GLY A 420 -17.57 1.79 -15.76
C GLY A 420 -18.24 1.32 -14.45
N TYR A 421 -17.49 1.38 -13.35
CA TYR A 421 -17.97 1.17 -11.98
C TYR A 421 -18.37 2.50 -11.36
N THR A 422 -19.58 2.57 -10.81
CA THR A 422 -19.97 3.67 -9.90
C THR A 422 -19.86 3.12 -8.49
N ILE A 423 -19.22 3.90 -7.62
CA ILE A 423 -18.92 3.55 -6.25
C ILE A 423 -19.52 4.59 -5.33
N ALA A 424 -20.58 4.24 -4.60
CA ALA A 424 -21.19 5.07 -3.58
C ALA A 424 -20.52 4.83 -2.23
N PHE A 425 -20.14 5.90 -1.55
CA PHE A 425 -19.55 5.84 -0.22
C PHE A 425 -20.02 6.99 0.67
N ALA A 426 -19.98 6.79 1.98
CA ALA A 426 -20.42 7.80 2.95
C ALA A 426 -19.22 8.58 3.52
N LEU A 427 -19.42 9.89 3.70
CA LEU A 427 -18.52 10.77 4.42
C LEU A 427 -19.23 11.30 5.67
N ASP A 428 -18.69 11.01 6.86
CA ASP A 428 -19.24 11.45 8.14
C ASP A 428 -18.82 12.88 8.48
N GLU A 429 -19.62 13.56 9.31
CA GLU A 429 -19.34 14.93 9.76
C GLU A 429 -18.02 15.00 10.55
N GLY A 430 -17.12 15.89 10.13
CA GLY A 430 -15.80 16.10 10.72
C GLY A 430 -14.79 14.99 10.44
N SER A 431 -14.96 14.23 9.34
CA SER A 431 -14.11 13.07 9.01
C SER A 431 -13.51 13.15 7.59
N MET A 432 -12.73 12.13 7.23
CA MET A 432 -12.25 11.88 5.87
C MET A 432 -12.61 10.46 5.45
N ALA A 433 -12.97 10.25 4.20
CA ALA A 433 -13.26 8.92 3.64
C ALA A 433 -12.74 8.84 2.21
N GLY A 434 -12.44 7.65 1.72
CA GLY A 434 -11.88 7.50 0.38
C GLY A 434 -12.18 6.17 -0.28
N VAL A 435 -11.94 6.12 -1.59
CA VAL A 435 -12.03 4.90 -2.40
C VAL A 435 -10.72 4.73 -3.13
N TYR A 436 -10.18 3.51 -3.13
CA TYR A 436 -8.93 3.14 -3.76
C TYR A 436 -9.13 2.01 -4.76
N PHE A 437 -8.28 2.00 -5.79
CA PHE A 437 -8.20 0.96 -6.80
C PHE A 437 -6.75 0.49 -6.98
N TYR A 438 -6.57 -0.82 -7.04
CA TYR A 438 -5.30 -1.44 -7.37
C TYR A 438 -5.29 -1.87 -8.84
N SER A 439 -4.47 -1.20 -9.66
CA SER A 439 -4.24 -1.53 -11.07
C SER A 439 -3.48 -2.84 -11.26
N SER A 440 -2.69 -3.23 -10.25
CA SER A 440 -2.08 -4.53 -10.15
C SER A 440 -1.98 -4.97 -8.67
N VAL A 441 -2.02 -6.27 -8.38
CA VAL A 441 -1.76 -6.81 -7.03
C VAL A 441 -0.26 -6.68 -6.65
N ASP A 442 0.59 -6.18 -7.56
CA ASP A 442 2.01 -5.87 -7.28
C ASP A 442 2.22 -4.38 -6.97
N ASP A 443 1.23 -3.52 -7.23
CA ASP A 443 1.29 -2.10 -6.91
C ASP A 443 0.82 -1.91 -5.47
N GLU A 444 1.73 -1.50 -4.59
CA GLU A 444 1.40 -1.07 -3.22
C GLU A 444 0.84 0.36 -3.19
N VAL A 445 0.80 1.01 -4.35
CA VAL A 445 0.47 2.42 -4.54
C VAL A 445 -0.90 2.50 -5.19
N PRO A 446 -1.98 2.67 -4.42
CA PRO A 446 -3.32 2.70 -4.99
C PRO A 446 -3.57 4.00 -5.76
N LEU A 447 -4.39 3.92 -6.81
CA LEU A 447 -5.05 5.09 -7.40
C LEU A 447 -6.33 5.33 -6.60
N GLY A 448 -6.64 6.57 -6.20
CA GLY A 448 -7.80 6.76 -5.32
C GLY A 448 -8.43 8.16 -5.32
N VAL A 449 -9.54 8.28 -4.60
CA VAL A 449 -10.19 9.54 -4.24
C VAL A 449 -10.33 9.59 -2.73
N ILE A 450 -9.86 10.67 -2.10
CA ILE A 450 -10.10 10.94 -0.69
C ILE A 450 -10.90 12.24 -0.58
N ALA A 451 -11.97 12.21 0.21
CA ALA A 451 -12.81 13.35 0.50
C ALA A 451 -12.72 13.72 1.99
N PHE A 452 -12.64 15.02 2.28
CA PHE A 452 -12.62 15.61 3.61
C PHE A 452 -13.88 16.43 3.85
N ASP A 453 -14.50 16.31 5.03
CA ASP A 453 -15.62 17.16 5.44
C ASP A 453 -15.13 18.54 5.90
N GLY A 454 -14.83 19.39 4.92
CA GLY A 454 -14.42 20.77 5.12
C GLY A 454 -12.92 20.98 5.35
N GLU A 455 -12.50 22.24 5.19
CA GLU A 455 -11.10 22.68 5.27
C GLU A 455 -10.45 22.36 6.63
N GLY A 456 -11.23 22.40 7.71
CA GLY A 456 -10.74 22.13 9.07
C GLY A 456 -10.22 20.70 9.25
N VAL A 457 -10.83 19.72 8.60
CA VAL A 457 -10.36 18.32 8.67
C VAL A 457 -9.05 18.16 7.89
N VAL A 458 -8.87 18.89 6.79
CA VAL A 458 -7.60 18.91 6.05
C VAL A 458 -6.50 19.54 6.89
N ASP A 459 -6.80 20.65 7.57
CA ASP A 459 -5.86 21.30 8.49
C ASP A 459 -5.44 20.35 9.62
N ASP A 460 -6.39 19.67 10.26
CA ASP A 460 -6.13 18.69 11.31
C ASP A 460 -5.30 17.50 10.80
N PHE A 461 -5.58 17.01 9.59
CA PHE A 461 -4.80 15.98 8.92
C PHE A 461 -3.34 16.43 8.72
N THR A 462 -3.10 17.61 8.14
CA THR A 462 -1.72 18.12 7.94
C THR A 462 -0.97 18.33 9.26
N GLN A 463 -1.67 18.75 10.31
CA GLN A 463 -1.09 18.88 11.64
C GLN A 463 -0.70 17.52 12.23
N SER A 464 -1.54 16.49 12.06
CA SER A 464 -1.25 15.14 12.53
C SER A 464 0.01 14.53 11.88
N VAL A 465 0.22 14.82 10.59
CA VAL A 465 1.44 14.43 9.86
C VAL A 465 2.67 15.10 10.47
N ALA A 466 2.58 16.40 10.76
CA ALA A 466 3.68 17.14 11.39
C ALA A 466 3.97 16.64 12.82
N ASP A 467 2.93 16.34 13.60
CA ASP A 467 3.05 15.83 14.97
C ASP A 467 3.66 14.42 15.00
N SER A 468 3.50 13.66 13.92
CA SER A 468 4.09 12.33 13.73
C SER A 468 5.59 12.36 13.33
N GLY A 469 6.20 13.55 13.31
CA GLY A 469 7.64 13.72 13.05
C GLY A 469 8.02 13.79 11.57
N PHE A 470 7.03 13.81 10.67
CA PHE A 470 7.26 14.01 9.24
C PHE A 470 7.42 15.50 8.90
N PRO A 471 8.02 15.83 7.73
CA PRO A 471 8.03 17.20 7.23
C PRO A 471 6.62 17.78 7.19
N SER A 472 6.48 19.06 7.60
CA SER A 472 5.20 19.75 7.54
C SER A 472 4.67 19.78 6.10
N VAL A 473 3.47 19.26 5.92
CA VAL A 473 2.74 19.29 4.65
C VAL A 473 1.78 20.49 4.67
N SER A 474 1.68 21.21 3.55
CA SER A 474 0.65 22.24 3.33
C SER A 474 -0.32 21.79 2.25
N TRP A 475 -1.49 22.42 2.14
CA TRP A 475 -2.44 22.12 1.09
C TRP A 475 -2.98 23.39 0.42
N SER A 476 -3.41 23.24 -0.83
CA SER A 476 -4.06 24.30 -1.61
C SER A 476 -5.14 23.73 -2.51
N TYR A 477 -6.08 24.57 -2.96
CA TYR A 477 -7.06 24.16 -3.97
C TYR A 477 -6.37 23.94 -5.31
N VAL A 478 -6.73 22.84 -5.97
CA VAL A 478 -6.40 22.63 -7.38
C VAL A 478 -7.36 23.50 -8.19
N ASP A 479 -6.84 24.51 -8.87
CA ASP A 479 -7.65 25.31 -9.78
C ASP A 479 -8.22 24.41 -10.88
N ALA A 480 -9.55 24.38 -11.02
CA ALA A 480 -10.23 23.54 -11.98
C ALA A 480 -9.78 23.89 -13.41
N GLU A 481 -9.09 22.96 -14.08
CA GLU A 481 -9.23 22.57 -15.49
C GLU A 481 -8.41 21.27 -15.75
N PRO A 482 -8.86 20.38 -16.66
CA PRO A 482 -8.47 18.97 -16.70
C PRO A 482 -7.05 18.80 -17.25
N THR A 483 -6.19 18.10 -16.50
CA THR A 483 -4.89 17.66 -17.03
C THR A 483 -5.06 16.43 -17.91
N SER A 484 -4.98 16.66 -19.22
CA SER A 484 -4.50 15.65 -20.16
C SER A 484 -3.31 16.22 -20.93
N GLY A 485 -2.12 15.68 -20.65
CA GLY A 485 -0.98 15.68 -21.59
C GLY A 485 -0.01 16.87 -21.55
N ASP A 486 1.23 16.58 -21.15
CA ASP A 486 2.50 17.18 -21.58
C ASP A 486 2.85 18.62 -21.19
N GLY A 487 2.13 19.25 -20.24
CA GLY A 487 2.56 20.51 -19.59
C GLY A 487 2.66 21.72 -20.53
N MET A 488 2.11 21.64 -21.74
CA MET A 488 2.11 22.71 -22.74
C MET A 488 0.67 23.01 -23.16
N ALA A 489 0.25 24.26 -23.05
CA ALA A 489 -1.03 24.75 -23.53
C ALA A 489 -0.99 24.99 -25.05
N THR A 490 -2.13 24.79 -25.72
CA THR A 490 -2.27 25.05 -27.16
C THR A 490 -3.07 26.32 -27.40
N TYR A 491 -2.49 27.26 -28.14
CA TYR A 491 -3.07 28.55 -28.49
C TYR A 491 -3.32 28.60 -30.00
N THR A 492 -4.56 28.74 -30.43
CA THR A 492 -4.93 28.80 -31.84
C THR A 492 -5.68 30.09 -32.15
N VAL A 493 -5.20 30.81 -33.17
CA VAL A 493 -5.88 31.98 -33.73
C VAL A 493 -6.23 31.69 -35.18
N ARG A 494 -7.53 31.65 -35.47
CA ARG A 494 -8.08 31.38 -36.80
C ARG A 494 -8.50 32.67 -37.49
N PHE A 495 -8.28 32.75 -38.79
CA PHE A 495 -8.75 33.87 -39.62
C PHE A 495 -9.81 33.39 -40.60
N ALA A 496 -10.96 34.05 -40.60
CA ALA A 496 -12.04 33.79 -41.54
C ALA A 496 -12.58 35.11 -42.11
N ASP A 497 -13.12 35.09 -43.34
CA ASP A 497 -13.81 36.26 -43.89
C ASP A 497 -15.22 36.46 -43.30
N GLU A 498 -15.92 37.53 -43.70
CA GLU A 498 -17.27 37.84 -43.23
C GLU A 498 -18.32 36.76 -43.56
N ASP A 499 -18.02 35.89 -44.53
CA ASP A 499 -18.86 34.74 -44.91
C ASP A 499 -18.45 33.44 -44.17
N GLY A 500 -17.45 33.52 -43.27
CA GLY A 500 -16.96 32.40 -42.47
C GLY A 500 -15.96 31.49 -43.17
N ASN A 501 -15.44 31.87 -44.36
CA ASN A 501 -14.45 31.07 -45.07
C ASN A 501 -13.05 31.30 -44.49
N ALA A 502 -12.32 30.23 -44.22
CA ALA A 502 -10.96 30.27 -43.72
C ALA A 502 -9.97 31.02 -44.64
N ARG A 503 -9.06 31.80 -44.04
CA ARG A 503 -8.06 32.61 -44.73
C ARG A 503 -6.65 32.38 -44.16
N GLY A 504 -5.82 31.66 -44.91
CA GLY A 504 -4.43 31.41 -44.55
C GLY A 504 -3.46 32.57 -44.84
N GLY A 505 -2.22 32.43 -44.36
CA GLY A 505 -1.11 33.34 -44.69
C GLY A 505 -0.96 34.59 -43.81
N ALA A 506 -1.83 34.75 -42.81
CA ALA A 506 -1.65 35.74 -41.74
C ALA A 506 -0.39 35.43 -40.92
N ILE A 507 0.29 36.45 -40.41
CA ILE A 507 1.41 36.28 -39.48
C ILE A 507 1.00 36.88 -38.14
N VAL A 508 1.11 36.06 -37.10
CA VAL A 508 0.68 36.36 -35.75
C VAL A 508 1.88 36.21 -34.81
N SER A 509 2.04 37.10 -33.85
CA SER A 509 3.03 36.98 -32.78
C SER A 509 2.34 36.72 -31.45
N PHE A 510 2.76 35.68 -30.75
CA PHE A 510 2.38 35.37 -29.37
C PHE A 510 3.48 35.91 -28.45
N CYS A 511 3.16 36.89 -27.60
CA CYS A 511 4.13 37.61 -26.79
C CYS A 511 3.84 37.48 -25.29
N THR A 512 4.89 37.26 -24.51
CA THR A 512 4.91 37.56 -23.07
C THR A 512 5.52 38.94 -22.85
N ASP A 513 5.72 39.33 -21.59
CA ASP A 513 6.45 40.56 -21.25
C ASP A 513 7.93 40.51 -21.67
N GLU A 514 8.48 39.31 -21.93
CA GLU A 514 9.90 39.09 -22.17
C GLU A 514 10.24 38.52 -23.56
N THR A 515 9.34 37.72 -24.16
CA THR A 515 9.61 37.04 -25.44
C THR A 515 8.42 37.10 -26.39
N CYS A 516 8.68 36.98 -27.70
CA CYS A 516 7.65 36.95 -28.74
C CYS A 516 7.98 35.88 -29.78
N THR A 517 7.02 35.01 -30.08
CA THR A 517 7.15 33.97 -31.11
C THR A 517 6.16 34.21 -32.25
N MET A 518 6.66 34.26 -33.48
CA MET A 518 5.84 34.44 -34.68
C MET A 518 5.42 33.10 -35.28
N VAL A 519 4.13 32.98 -35.59
CA VAL A 519 3.51 31.84 -36.24
C VAL A 519 2.73 32.33 -37.47
N THR A 520 2.80 31.58 -38.57
CA THR A 520 2.04 31.88 -39.79
C THR A 520 0.82 30.98 -39.87
N ALA A 521 -0.35 31.57 -40.13
CA ALA A 521 -1.59 30.83 -40.31
C ALA A 521 -1.50 29.92 -41.54
N ASP A 522 -1.85 28.66 -41.36
CA ASP A 522 -1.85 27.66 -42.42
C ASP A 522 -3.01 27.85 -43.42
N GLU A 523 -3.16 26.95 -44.37
CA GLU A 523 -4.21 27.01 -45.40
C GLU A 523 -5.64 26.90 -44.83
N THR A 524 -5.79 26.38 -43.60
CA THR A 524 -7.05 26.33 -42.84
C THR A 524 -7.33 27.63 -42.08
N GLY A 525 -6.45 28.62 -42.23
CA GLY A 525 -6.54 29.91 -41.56
C GLY A 525 -6.07 29.87 -40.11
N ALA A 526 -5.49 28.76 -39.63
CA ALA A 526 -5.12 28.59 -38.23
C ALA A 526 -3.63 28.86 -38.00
N ALA A 527 -3.32 29.75 -37.06
CA ALA A 527 -2.00 29.91 -36.49
C ALA A 527 -1.99 29.27 -35.09
N THR A 528 -1.36 28.11 -34.96
CA THR A 528 -1.31 27.35 -33.70
C THR A 528 0.08 27.40 -33.08
N TYR A 529 0.14 27.71 -31.79
CA TYR A 529 1.34 27.79 -30.98
C TYR A 529 1.18 26.90 -29.75
N GLN A 530 2.13 26.01 -29.48
CA GLN A 530 2.18 25.22 -28.27
C GLN A 530 3.30 25.75 -27.38
N ALA A 531 2.95 26.16 -26.18
CA ALA A 531 3.85 26.78 -25.24
C ALA A 531 3.41 26.55 -23.80
N GLU A 532 4.26 26.91 -22.84
CA GLU A 532 3.91 26.86 -21.43
C GLU A 532 2.61 27.66 -21.17
N PRO A 533 1.78 27.22 -20.22
CA PRO A 533 0.61 27.98 -19.79
C PRO A 533 1.01 29.42 -19.39
N TYR A 534 0.53 30.42 -20.14
CA TYR A 534 0.81 31.83 -19.90
C TYR A 534 -0.22 32.72 -20.63
N PRO A 535 -0.63 33.87 -20.07
CA PRO A 535 -1.48 34.80 -20.78
C PRO A 535 -0.72 35.52 -21.91
N TYR A 536 -0.82 35.01 -23.14
CA TYR A 536 -0.11 35.57 -24.30
C TYR A 536 -0.86 36.76 -24.91
N HIS A 537 -0.13 37.87 -25.08
CA HIS A 537 -0.57 38.99 -25.91
C HIS A 537 -0.38 38.64 -27.38
N VAL A 538 -1.48 38.62 -28.14
CA VAL A 538 -1.48 38.27 -29.55
C VAL A 538 -1.49 39.52 -30.42
N GLN A 539 -0.48 39.63 -31.28
CA GLN A 539 -0.35 40.73 -32.24
C GLN A 539 -0.46 40.23 -33.67
N ILE A 540 -1.37 40.82 -34.45
CA ILE A 540 -1.50 40.53 -35.87
C ILE A 540 -0.47 41.35 -36.64
N ILE A 541 0.65 40.71 -36.98
CA ILE A 541 1.77 41.35 -37.69
C ILE A 541 1.42 41.59 -39.16
N ARG A 542 0.68 40.64 -39.76
CA ARG A 542 0.18 40.75 -41.13
C ARG A 542 -1.14 39.97 -41.27
N ALA A 543 -2.17 40.60 -41.82
CA ALA A 543 -3.41 39.92 -42.18
C ALA A 543 -3.23 39.02 -43.42
N PRO A 544 -4.17 38.11 -43.72
CA PRO A 544 -4.18 37.35 -44.97
C PRO A 544 -4.10 38.26 -46.22
N GLU A 545 -3.50 37.78 -47.31
CA GLU A 545 -3.31 38.57 -48.52
C GLU A 545 -4.66 39.02 -49.13
N GLY A 546 -4.83 40.33 -49.32
CA GLY A 546 -6.07 40.94 -49.81
C GLY A 546 -7.13 41.16 -48.72
N TYR A 547 -6.77 41.05 -47.44
CA TYR A 547 -7.65 41.28 -46.30
C TYR A 547 -7.01 42.19 -45.25
N VAL A 548 -7.84 42.89 -44.48
CA VAL A 548 -7.49 43.70 -43.33
C VAL A 548 -8.17 43.19 -42.06
N TYR A 549 -7.44 43.25 -40.95
CA TYR A 549 -7.97 43.05 -39.61
C TYR A 549 -8.11 44.41 -38.92
N GLU A 550 -9.31 44.74 -38.46
CA GLU A 550 -9.63 46.02 -37.80
C GLU A 550 -9.84 45.87 -36.28
N GLY A 551 -9.54 44.70 -35.70
CA GLY A 551 -9.77 44.44 -34.28
C GLY A 551 -8.69 45.00 -33.36
N GLY A 552 -9.01 45.03 -32.05
CA GLY A 552 -8.14 45.55 -31.00
C GLY A 552 -7.16 44.53 -30.42
N ASP A 553 -6.58 44.87 -29.28
CA ASP A 553 -5.64 44.01 -28.55
C ASP A 553 -6.29 42.68 -28.17
N ILE A 554 -5.52 41.59 -28.33
CA ILE A 554 -5.97 40.23 -28.03
C ILE A 554 -5.06 39.68 -26.94
N VAL A 555 -5.67 39.09 -25.91
CA VAL A 555 -4.98 38.32 -24.88
C VAL A 555 -5.60 36.94 -24.87
N MET A 556 -4.79 35.90 -24.98
CA MET A 556 -5.22 34.53 -24.79
C MET A 556 -4.98 34.12 -23.35
N GLU A 557 -5.88 33.31 -22.79
CA GLU A 557 -5.83 32.88 -21.39
C GLU A 557 -4.72 31.86 -21.15
N GLU A 558 -4.31 31.74 -19.89
CA GLU A 558 -3.15 30.93 -19.47
C GLU A 558 -3.27 29.45 -19.86
N VAL A 559 -4.48 28.90 -19.86
CA VAL A 559 -4.76 27.50 -20.18
C VAL A 559 -4.74 27.18 -21.68
N GLY A 560 -4.46 28.16 -22.54
CA GLY A 560 -4.59 28.02 -23.99
C GLY A 560 -5.92 28.55 -24.52
N GLY A 561 -6.25 28.17 -25.75
CA GLY A 561 -7.55 28.51 -26.35
C GLY A 561 -7.59 28.43 -27.87
N ASP A 562 -8.79 28.50 -28.44
CA ASP A 562 -9.02 28.59 -29.89
C ASP A 562 -10.01 29.72 -30.17
N ILE A 563 -9.52 30.78 -30.81
CA ILE A 563 -10.33 31.95 -31.17
C ILE A 563 -10.36 32.14 -32.69
N THR A 564 -11.48 32.64 -33.19
CA THR A 564 -11.62 33.00 -34.61
C THR A 564 -11.80 34.50 -34.78
N LEU A 565 -10.95 35.09 -35.61
CA LEU A 565 -10.94 36.51 -35.98
C LEU A 565 -11.52 36.68 -37.38
N SER A 566 -12.48 37.60 -37.50
CA SER A 566 -13.04 37.99 -38.79
C SER A 566 -12.15 39.03 -39.48
N VAL A 567 -11.82 38.80 -40.75
CA VAL A 567 -11.05 39.72 -41.61
C VAL A 567 -11.90 40.19 -42.78
N LYS A 568 -11.70 41.44 -43.20
CA LYS A 568 -12.46 42.06 -44.30
C LYS A 568 -11.60 42.18 -45.54
N ALA A 569 -12.18 41.98 -46.72
CA ALA A 569 -11.44 42.16 -47.97
C ALA A 569 -11.01 43.64 -48.12
N GLU A 570 -9.77 43.85 -48.57
CA GLU A 570 -9.17 45.17 -48.81
C GLU A 570 -9.83 46.00 -49.93
#